data_AF-A0A2D2Q3D0-F1
#
_entry.id   AF-A0A2D2Q3D0-F1
#
_cell.length_a   1.000
_cell.length_b   1.000
_cell.length_c   1.000
_cell.angle_alpha   90.00
_cell.angle_beta   90.00
_cell.angle_gamma   90.00
#
_symmetry.space_group_name_H-M   'P 1'
#
loop_
_entity.id
_entity.type
_entity.pdbx_description
1 polymer ?
#
loop_
_entity_poly.entity_id
_entity_poly.type
_entity_poly.pdbx_seq_one_letter_code
_entity_poly.pdbx_strand_id
1 'polypeptide(L)' 'MTMVTVISELEQPITFDSFFGPLTLQPGRNENVDERRWRNCKTHNADLQALLKKNLIRVADA' A
#
# COMPACT_ATOMS: atom_id res chain seq x y z
N MET A 1 7.17 -16.12 -0.35
CA MET A 1 6.82 -14.71 -0.60
C MET A 1 6.19 -14.19 0.68
N THR A 2 6.77 -13.15 1.28
CA THR A 2 6.20 -12.53 2.48
C THR A 2 5.06 -11.61 2.06
N MET A 3 3.93 -11.72 2.73
CA MET A 3 2.77 -10.87 2.53
C MET A 3 2.65 -9.88 3.67
N VAL A 4 2.25 -8.66 3.38
CA VAL A 4 1.91 -7.64 4.38
C VAL A 4 0.42 -7.35 4.32
N THR A 5 -0.15 -7.02 5.47
CA THR A 5 -1.50 -6.51 5.55
C THR A 5 -1.44 -4.98 5.60
N VAL A 6 -2.17 -4.33 4.71
CA VAL A 6 -2.21 -2.86 4.62
C VAL A 6 -3.62 -2.40 4.94
N ILE A 7 -3.76 -1.55 5.97
CA ILE A 7 -5.01 -0.87 6.28
C ILE A 7 -4.99 0.47 5.55
N SER A 8 -6.03 0.71 4.77
CA SER A 8 -6.26 1.95 4.06
C SER A 8 -7.56 2.58 4.55
N GLU A 9 -7.51 3.84 4.97
CA GLU A 9 -8.66 4.67 5.33
C GLU A 9 -9.14 5.45 4.08
N LEU A 10 -9.05 4.81 2.90
CA LEU A 10 -9.40 5.41 1.62
C LEU A 10 -10.92 5.31 1.37
N GLU A 11 -11.51 6.31 0.74
CA GLU A 11 -12.93 6.26 0.33
C GLU A 11 -13.13 5.44 -0.96
N GLN A 12 -12.11 5.40 -1.82
CA GLN A 12 -12.13 4.69 -3.10
C GLN A 12 -10.82 3.91 -3.31
N PRO A 13 -10.85 2.84 -4.14
CA PRO A 13 -9.64 2.12 -4.47
C PRO A 13 -8.62 3.02 -5.18
N ILE A 14 -7.35 2.90 -4.80
CA ILE A 14 -6.25 3.62 -5.45
C ILE A 14 -5.25 2.61 -5.98
N THR A 15 -4.81 2.82 -7.22
CA THR A 15 -3.74 2.02 -7.84
C THR A 15 -2.46 2.83 -7.87
N PHE A 16 -1.39 2.26 -7.33
CA PHE A 16 -0.04 2.81 -7.35
C PHE A 16 0.80 2.05 -8.36
N ASP A 17 1.53 2.78 -9.19
CA ASP A 17 2.53 2.16 -10.06
C ASP A 17 3.76 1.75 -9.25
N SER A 18 4.23 0.52 -9.51
CA SER A 18 5.46 -0.04 -8.96
C SER A 18 6.25 -0.68 -10.09
N PHE A 19 7.57 -0.78 -9.89
CA PHE A 19 8.45 -1.50 -10.81
C PHE A 19 8.09 -3.00 -10.94
N PHE A 20 7.47 -3.58 -9.91
CA PHE A 20 7.05 -5.00 -9.87
C PHE A 20 5.58 -5.20 -10.28
N GLY A 21 5.00 -4.21 -10.98
CA GLY A 21 3.60 -4.19 -11.41
C GLY A 21 2.71 -3.33 -10.49
N PRO A 22 1.48 -3.00 -10.93
CA PRO A 22 0.58 -2.12 -10.19
C PRO A 22 0.19 -2.71 -8.83
N LEU A 23 0.04 -1.84 -7.84
CA LEU A 23 -0.46 -2.14 -6.51
C LEU A 23 -1.79 -1.42 -6.31
N THR A 24 -2.89 -2.13 -6.36
CA THR A 24 -4.21 -1.58 -6.01
C THR A 24 -4.51 -1.82 -4.55
N LEU A 25 -4.78 -0.75 -3.80
CA LEU A 25 -5.29 -0.81 -2.44
C LEU A 25 -6.79 -0.50 -2.45
N GLN A 26 -7.57 -1.43 -1.93
CA GLN A 26 -8.99 -1.26 -1.64
C GLN A 26 -9.17 -0.48 -0.33
N PRO A 27 -10.28 0.27 -0.18
CA PRO A 27 -10.73 0.79 1.11
C PRO A 27 -10.73 -0.29 2.20
N GLY A 28 -10.24 0.04 3.39
CA GLY A 28 -10.18 -0.87 4.53
C GLY A 28 -8.97 -1.80 4.49
N ARG A 29 -9.18 -3.08 4.78
CA ARG A 29 -8.11 -4.04 5.03
C ARG A 29 -7.72 -4.79 3.75
N ASN A 30 -6.48 -4.61 3.32
CA ASN A 30 -5.88 -5.31 2.17
C ASN A 30 -4.99 -6.43 2.69
N GLU A 31 -5.51 -7.65 2.65
CA GLU A 31 -4.78 -8.86 3.00
C GLU A 31 -4.06 -9.37 1.74
N ASN A 32 -2.83 -9.85 1.89
CA ASN A 32 -2.00 -10.40 0.80
C ASN A 32 -1.34 -9.39 -0.15
N VAL A 33 -0.96 -8.21 0.37
CA VAL A 33 -0.10 -7.30 -0.40
C VAL A 33 1.32 -7.86 -0.42
N ASP A 34 1.89 -8.06 -1.62
CA ASP A 34 3.27 -8.52 -1.76
C ASP A 34 4.25 -7.53 -1.12
N GLU A 35 5.08 -7.99 -0.18
CA GLU A 35 5.98 -7.13 0.58
C GLU A 35 7.00 -6.41 -0.31
N ARG A 36 7.51 -7.07 -1.34
CA ARG A 36 8.52 -6.49 -2.24
C ARG A 36 7.89 -5.39 -3.09
N ARG A 37 6.67 -5.61 -3.59
CA ARG A 37 5.88 -4.60 -4.30
C ARG A 37 5.56 -3.41 -3.38
N TRP A 38 5.12 -3.70 -2.15
CA TRP A 38 4.84 -2.68 -1.14
C TRP A 38 6.05 -1.80 -0.83
N ARG A 39 7.21 -2.41 -0.54
CA ARG A 39 8.45 -1.67 -0.26
C ARG A 39 8.85 -0.80 -1.45
N ASN A 40 8.76 -1.32 -2.68
CA ASN A 40 9.09 -0.55 -3.88
C ASN A 40 8.15 0.66 -4.06
N CYS A 41 6.82 0.45 -3.96
CA CYS A 41 5.86 1.56 -3.99
C CYS A 41 6.14 2.56 -2.86
N LYS A 42 6.37 2.09 -1.63
CA LYS A 42 6.63 2.97 -0.48
C LYS A 42 7.87 3.84 -0.68
N THR A 43 8.90 3.33 -1.33
CA THR A 43 10.15 4.07 -1.59
C THR A 43 10.04 5.01 -2.78
N HIS A 44 9.33 4.64 -3.84
CA HIS A 44 9.37 5.36 -5.12
C HIS A 44 8.09 6.10 -5.49
N ASN A 45 6.95 5.80 -4.85
CA ASN A 45 5.68 6.44 -5.14
C ASN A 45 5.41 7.59 -4.15
N ALA A 46 5.43 8.83 -4.65
CA ALA A 46 5.24 10.02 -3.84
C ALA A 46 3.83 10.12 -3.22
N ASP A 47 2.79 9.66 -3.93
CA ASP A 47 1.41 9.67 -3.44
C ASP A 47 1.25 8.71 -2.26
N LEU A 48 1.80 7.50 -2.39
CA LEU A 48 1.78 6.54 -1.28
C LEU A 48 2.51 7.09 -0.05
N GLN A 49 3.65 7.76 -0.23
CA GLN A 49 4.37 8.41 0.88
C GLN A 49 3.55 9.53 1.52
N ALA A 50 2.83 10.33 0.73
CA ALA A 50 1.96 11.38 1.25
C ALA A 50 0.81 10.78 2.07
N LEU A 51 0.21 9.70 1.60
CA LEU A 51 -0.88 8.99 2.30
C LEU A 51 -0.39 8.33 3.60
N LEU A 52 0.81 7.74 3.59
CA LEU A 52 1.48 7.23 4.79
C LEU A 52 1.73 8.35 5.83
N LYS A 53 2.23 9.52 5.39
CA LYS A 53 2.45 10.68 6.27
C LYS A 53 1.14 11.22 6.87
N LYS A 54 0.03 11.14 6.14
CA LYS A 54 -1.31 11.53 6.60
C LYS A 54 -1.99 10.45 7.46
N ASN A 55 -1.32 9.32 7.69
CA ASN A 55 -1.88 8.16 8.41
C ASN A 55 -3.15 7.59 7.75
N LEU A 56 -3.34 7.82 6.44
CA LEU A 56 -4.44 7.28 5.64
C LEU A 56 -4.16 5.86 5.16
N ILE A 57 -2.89 5.46 5.14
CA ILE A 57 -2.47 4.09 4.85
C ILE A 57 -1.45 3.70 5.91
N ARG A 58 -1.57 2.48 6.44
CA ARG A 58 -0.65 1.92 7.44
C ARG A 58 -0.51 0.42 7.26
N VAL A 59 0.63 -0.13 7.62
CA VAL A 59 0.82 -1.58 7.67
C VAL A 59 0.22 -2.06 8.98
N ALA A 60 -0.63 -3.08 8.95
CA ALA A 60 -1.02 -3.78 10.15
C ALA A 60 0.16 -4.68 10.53
N ASP A 61 0.81 -4.38 11.66
CA ASP A 61 1.70 -5.34 12.29
C ASP A 61 0.89 -6.59 12.65
N ALA A 62 1.43 -7.75 12.31
CA ALA A 62 0.86 -9.05 12.62
C ALA A 62 0.93 -9.35 14.11
#